data_AF-A0A4Z2GXW3-F1
#
_entry.id   AF-A0A4Z2GXW3-F1
#
_cell.length_a   1.000
_cell.length_b   1.000
_cell.length_c   1.000
_cell.angle_alpha   90.00
_cell.angle_beta   90.00
_cell.angle_gamma   90.00
#
_symmetry.space_group_name_H-M   'P 1'
#
loop_
_entity.id
_entity.type
_entity.pdbx_description
1 polymer ?
#
loop_
_entity_poly.entity_id
_entity_poly.type
_entity_poly.pdbx_seq_one_letter_code
_entity_poly.pdbx_strand_id
1 'polypeptide(L)'
;MDPTGNFYNYRTALRGAAHRSRTANSNRERIVIPFFSLLIKDIYFLNEGCANRLPNGHVNFEKFVELARQVREFMTWKRVECPFEEDRAILHYLHSAPIFSEDGLYLASYESESPENQVEKDRWKALRSNVLGKT
;
A
#
# COMPACT_ATOMS: atom_id res chain seq x y z
N MET A 1 -4.46 -9.21 0.24
CA MET A 1 -5.58 -8.44 -0.34
C MET A 1 -5.86 -8.99 -1.72
N ASP A 2 -7.05 -9.55 -1.93
CA ASP A 2 -7.44 -10.12 -3.21
C ASP A 2 -7.72 -9.00 -4.24
N PRO A 3 -7.03 -8.97 -5.40
CA PRO A 3 -7.25 -7.96 -6.44
C PRO A 3 -8.54 -8.19 -7.25
N THR A 4 -9.20 -9.33 -7.11
CA THR A 4 -10.43 -9.69 -7.85
C THR A 4 -11.50 -8.61 -7.76
N GLY A 5 -12.13 -8.30 -8.89
CA GLY A 5 -13.16 -7.27 -8.97
C GLY A 5 -12.64 -5.87 -8.59
N ASN A 6 -11.38 -5.55 -8.92
CA ASN A 6 -10.71 -4.31 -8.52
C ASN A 6 -10.73 -4.11 -6.99
N PHE A 7 -10.32 -5.14 -6.25
CA PHE A 7 -10.29 -5.15 -4.79
C PHE A 7 -11.68 -5.01 -4.13
N TYR A 8 -12.71 -5.62 -4.72
CA TYR A 8 -14.11 -5.47 -4.28
C TYR A 8 -14.31 -5.73 -2.77
N ASN A 9 -13.80 -6.86 -2.28
CA ASN A 9 -13.92 -7.25 -0.88
C ASN A 9 -13.24 -6.25 0.06
N TYR A 10 -12.02 -5.82 -0.30
CA TYR A 10 -11.31 -4.80 0.46
C TYR A 10 -12.07 -3.46 0.49
N ARG A 11 -12.60 -3.01 -0.64
CA ARG A 11 -13.36 -1.75 -0.72
C ARG A 11 -14.63 -1.79 0.14
N THR A 12 -15.30 -2.93 0.17
CA THR A 12 -16.47 -3.14 1.04
C THR A 12 -16.07 -3.12 2.51
N ALA A 13 -14.97 -3.78 2.89
CA ALA A 13 -14.44 -3.75 4.25
C ALA A 13 -14.03 -2.32 4.67
N LEU A 14 -13.36 -1.57 3.80
CA LEU A 14 -12.94 -0.19 4.04
C LEU A 14 -14.15 0.73 4.25
N ARG A 15 -15.20 0.62 3.42
CA ARG A 15 -16.45 1.38 3.61
C ARG A 15 -17.10 1.08 4.96
N GLY A 16 -17.11 -0.19 5.36
CA GLY A 16 -17.60 -0.60 6.68
C GLY A 16 -16.76 -0.01 7.82
N ALA A 17 -15.43 -0.04 7.71
CA ALA A 17 -14.53 0.55 8.69
C ALA A 17 -14.69 2.08 8.79
N ALA A 18 -14.79 2.77 7.66
CA ALA A 18 -15.04 4.21 7.61
C ALA A 18 -16.39 4.58 8.24
N HIS A 19 -17.43 3.76 8.04
CA HIS A 19 -18.72 3.97 8.70
C HIS A 19 -18.61 3.81 10.22
N ARG A 20 -17.99 2.72 10.71
CA ARG A 20 -17.78 2.49 12.15
C ARG A 20 -16.94 3.60 12.80
N SER A 21 -15.90 4.08 12.11
CA SER A 21 -15.06 5.18 12.60
C SER A 21 -15.86 6.47 12.85
N ARG A 22 -16.84 6.79 11.98
CA ARG A 22 -17.70 7.97 12.15
C ARG A 22 -18.66 7.86 13.34
N THR A 23 -19.10 6.66 13.69
CA THR A 23 -20.05 6.42 14.78
C THR A 23 -19.38 5.89 16.05
N ALA A 24 -18.04 5.85 16.08
CA ALA A 24 -17.27 5.30 17.17
C ALA A 24 -17.36 6.14 18.45
N ASN A 25 -17.57 5.43 19.56
CA ASN A 25 -17.61 6.00 20.91
C ASN A 25 -16.22 6.03 21.58
N SER A 26 -15.22 5.37 20.99
CA SER A 26 -13.84 5.36 21.48
C SER A 26 -12.86 5.79 20.40
N ASN A 27 -11.73 6.38 20.80
CA ASN A 27 -10.67 6.75 19.85
C ASN A 27 -10.03 5.53 19.17
N ARG A 28 -10.05 4.35 19.82
CA ARG A 28 -9.52 3.10 19.26
C ARG A 28 -10.26 2.65 18.01
N GLU A 29 -11.59 2.84 18.01
CA GLU A 29 -12.45 2.44 16.90
C GLU A 29 -12.50 3.49 15.77
N ARG A 30 -11.90 4.68 15.99
CA ARG A 30 -11.83 5.75 14.97
C ARG A 30 -10.73 5.54 13.95
N ILE A 31 -9.72 4.73 14.25
CA ILE A 31 -8.57 4.55 13.36
C ILE A 31 -8.98 3.76 12.12
N VAL A 32 -8.68 4.33 10.96
CA VAL A 32 -8.79 3.67 9.66
C VAL A 32 -7.50 3.92 8.90
N ILE A 33 -6.79 2.85 8.56
CA ILE A 33 -5.57 2.93 7.75
C ILE A 33 -5.87 2.26 6.40
N PRO A 34 -6.10 3.03 5.33
CA PRO A 34 -6.34 2.46 4.01
C PRO A 34 -5.04 1.93 3.39
N PHE A 35 -5.17 0.95 2.51
CA PHE A 35 -4.13 0.56 1.56
C PHE A 35 -3.85 1.70 0.59
N PHE A 36 -2.77 2.43 0.84
CA PHE A 36 -2.49 3.70 0.20
C PHE A 36 -2.32 3.60 -1.32
N SER A 37 -1.71 2.54 -1.82
CA SER A 37 -1.51 2.34 -3.27
C SER A 37 -2.84 2.23 -4.03
N LEU A 38 -3.88 1.66 -3.42
CA LEU A 38 -5.21 1.59 -4.03
C LEU A 38 -5.89 2.97 -4.05
N LEU A 39 -5.69 3.78 -3.01
CA LEU A 39 -6.14 5.18 -3.00
C LEU A 39 -5.45 5.98 -4.12
N ILE A 40 -4.13 5.84 -4.26
CA ILE A 40 -3.38 6.50 -5.33
C ILE A 40 -3.85 6.03 -6.71
N LYS A 41 -4.10 4.73 -6.89
CA LYS A 41 -4.68 4.18 -8.11
C LYS A 41 -6.01 4.86 -8.45
N ASP A 42 -6.90 5.03 -7.47
CA ASP A 42 -8.21 5.65 -7.68
C ASP A 42 -8.08 7.14 -8.05
N ILE A 43 -7.22 7.89 -7.35
CA ILE A 43 -6.94 9.29 -7.65
C ILE A 43 -6.36 9.44 -9.05
N TYR A 44 -5.43 8.55 -9.44
CA TYR A 44 -4.83 8.54 -10.76
C TYR A 44 -5.89 8.33 -11.85
N PHE A 45 -6.74 7.30 -11.75
CA PHE A 45 -7.76 7.05 -12.76
C PHE A 45 -8.83 8.14 -12.82
N LEU A 46 -9.20 8.73 -11.68
CA LEU A 46 -10.09 9.89 -11.66
C LEU A 46 -9.45 11.10 -12.35
N ASN A 47 -8.15 11.31 -12.17
CA ASN A 47 -7.44 12.37 -12.84
C ASN A 47 -7.34 12.14 -14.36
N GLU A 48 -6.95 10.94 -14.79
CA GLU A 48 -6.78 10.65 -16.22
C GLU A 48 -8.13 10.54 -16.96
N GLY A 49 -9.21 10.19 -16.27
CA GLY A 49 -10.53 10.03 -16.86
C GLY A 49 -11.22 11.32 -17.31
N CYS A 50 -10.71 12.50 -16.94
CA CYS A 50 -11.34 13.79 -17.24
C CYS A 50 -10.31 14.88 -17.58
N ALA A 51 -10.63 15.75 -18.55
CA ALA A 51 -9.80 16.89 -18.88
C ALA A 51 -9.80 17.94 -17.74
N ASN A 52 -8.65 18.60 -17.52
CA ASN A 52 -8.50 19.69 -16.54
C ASN A 52 -9.27 20.96 -16.96
N ARG A 53 -9.57 21.09 -18.24
CA ARG A 53 -10.30 22.22 -18.82
C ARG A 53 -11.45 21.70 -19.68
N LEU A 54 -12.54 22.45 -19.67
CA LEU A 54 -13.67 22.26 -20.57
C LEU A 54 -13.29 22.71 -22.00
N PRO A 55 -14.06 22.33 -23.04
CA PRO A 55 -13.78 22.75 -24.42
C PRO A 55 -13.74 24.27 -24.63
N ASN A 56 -14.41 25.04 -23.77
CA ASN A 56 -14.37 26.50 -23.76
C ASN A 56 -13.12 27.09 -23.07
N GLY A 57 -12.17 26.25 -22.64
CA GLY A 57 -10.93 26.66 -21.98
C GLY A 57 -11.05 26.94 -20.47
N HIS A 58 -12.27 26.97 -19.91
CA HIS A 58 -12.48 27.13 -18.47
C HIS A 58 -12.01 25.92 -17.68
N VAL A 59 -11.69 26.12 -16.40
CA VAL A 59 -11.33 25.05 -15.47
C VAL A 59 -12.51 24.08 -15.29
N ASN A 60 -12.24 22.78 -15.38
CA ASN A 60 -13.24 21.76 -15.09
C ASN A 60 -13.38 21.56 -13.58
N PHE A 61 -14.18 22.40 -12.92
CA PHE A 61 -14.37 22.33 -11.47
C PHE A 61 -14.97 21.00 -10.99
N GLU A 62 -15.79 20.33 -11.81
CA GLU A 62 -16.38 19.04 -11.45
C GLU A 62 -15.30 17.98 -11.18
N LYS A 63 -14.29 17.89 -12.05
CA LYS A 63 -13.11 17.04 -11.85
C LYS A 63 -12.41 17.34 -10.53
N PHE A 64 -12.14 18.62 -10.25
CA PHE A 64 -11.42 19.03 -9.04
C PHE A 64 -12.23 18.78 -7.77
N VAL A 65 -13.56 18.91 -7.83
CA VAL A 65 -14.45 18.59 -6.71
C VAL A 65 -14.40 17.10 -6.40
N GLU A 66 -14.45 16.23 -7.41
CA GLU A 66 -14.33 14.78 -7.18
C GLU A 66 -12.96 14.38 -6.63
N LEU A 67 -11.86 14.96 -7.15
CA LEU A 67 -10.52 14.73 -6.61
C LEU A 67 -10.43 15.19 -5.14
N ALA A 68 -10.97 16.38 -4.85
CA ALA A 68 -11.00 16.91 -3.49
C ALA A 68 -11.82 16.02 -2.54
N ARG A 69 -12.90 15.39 -3.02
CA ARG A 69 -13.70 14.45 -2.22
C ARG A 69 -12.87 13.25 -1.78
N GLN A 70 -12.10 12.65 -2.69
CA GLN A 70 -11.22 11.50 -2.38
C GLN A 70 -10.13 11.88 -1.38
N VAL A 71 -9.46 13.02 -1.59
CA VAL A 71 -8.38 13.48 -0.69
C VAL A 71 -8.93 13.86 0.69
N ARG A 72 -10.12 14.47 0.78
CA ARG A 72 -10.73 14.89 2.03
C ARG A 72 -11.01 13.72 2.97
N GLU A 73 -11.46 12.58 2.44
CA GLU A 73 -11.71 11.39 3.24
C GLU A 73 -10.41 10.87 3.87
N PHE A 74 -9.34 10.77 3.07
CA PHE A 74 -8.01 10.41 3.58
C PHE A 74 -7.50 11.39 4.65
N MET A 75 -7.66 12.70 4.42
CA MET A 75 -7.25 13.73 5.39
C MET A 75 -8.02 13.64 6.70
N THR A 76 -9.25 13.14 6.68
CA THR A 76 -10.03 12.88 7.89
C THR A 76 -9.40 11.76 8.71
N TRP A 77 -9.04 10.64 8.07
CA TRP A 77 -8.38 9.52 8.75
C TRP A 77 -6.98 9.88 9.26
N LYS A 78 -6.21 10.65 8.48
CA LYS A 78 -4.87 11.12 8.88
C LYS A 78 -4.86 11.97 10.14
N ARG A 79 -5.95 12.69 10.43
CA ARG A 79 -6.07 13.57 11.61
C ARG A 79 -6.47 12.82 12.88
N VAL A 80 -6.85 11.55 12.78
CA VAL A 80 -7.20 10.74 13.94
C VAL A 80 -5.92 10.47 14.74
N GLU A 81 -5.93 10.84 16.01
CA GLU A 81 -4.84 10.55 16.94
C GLU A 81 -4.77 9.05 17.24
N CYS A 82 -3.56 8.49 17.25
CA CYS A 82 -3.33 7.12 17.61
C CYS A 82 -3.46 6.95 19.13
N PRO A 83 -4.42 6.15 19.65
CA PRO A 83 -4.62 5.93 21.07
C PRO A 83 -3.76 4.78 21.63
N PHE A 84 -2.79 4.29 20.85
CA PHE A 84 -1.87 3.23 21.25
C PHE A 84 -0.57 3.86 21.74
N GLU A 85 -0.07 3.36 22.86
CA GLU A 85 1.20 3.81 23.42
C GLU A 85 2.36 3.38 22.52
N GLU A 86 3.39 4.22 22.47
CA GLU A 86 4.62 3.92 21.76
C GLU A 86 5.53 3.04 22.59
N ASP A 87 5.91 1.88 22.06
CA ASP A 87 7.00 1.08 22.59
C ASP A 87 8.27 1.38 21.80
N ARG A 88 9.22 2.07 22.46
CA ARG A 88 10.47 2.50 21.83
C ARG A 88 11.36 1.33 21.41
N ALA A 89 11.32 0.19 22.10
CA ALA A 89 12.12 -0.97 21.74
C ALA A 89 11.56 -1.62 20.46
N ILE A 90 10.23 -1.76 20.37
CA ILE A 90 9.56 -2.26 19.17
C ILE A 90 9.79 -1.31 17.99
N LEU A 91 9.62 0.00 18.19
CA LEU A 91 9.85 0.99 17.14
C LEU A 91 11.31 0.96 16.65
N HIS A 92 12.28 0.90 17.57
CA HIS A 92 13.69 0.80 17.20
C HIS A 92 13.95 -0.44 16.34
N TYR A 93 13.47 -1.60 16.77
CA TYR A 93 13.61 -2.84 16.02
C TYR A 93 12.99 -2.75 14.62
N LEU A 94 11.76 -2.24 14.49
CA LEU A 94 11.08 -2.09 13.20
C LEU A 94 11.79 -1.12 12.26
N HIS A 95 12.45 -0.07 12.80
CA HIS A 95 13.20 0.90 12.00
C HIS A 95 14.60 0.43 11.61
N SER A 96 15.23 -0.43 12.42
CA SER A 96 16.60 -0.90 12.17
C SER A 96 16.67 -2.30 11.57
N ALA A 97 15.54 -3.01 11.44
CA ALA A 97 15.50 -4.34 10.86
C ALA A 97 16.08 -4.32 9.43
N PRO A 98 17.00 -5.26 9.09
CA PRO A 98 17.59 -5.30 7.75
C PRO A 98 16.52 -5.62 6.71
N ILE A 99 16.53 -4.88 5.60
CA ILE A 99 15.69 -5.15 4.44
C ILE A 99 16.55 -5.87 3.41
N PHE A 100 16.21 -7.12 3.13
CA PHE A 100 16.89 -7.90 2.10
C PHE A 100 16.38 -7.52 0.70
N SER A 101 17.28 -7.58 -0.27
CA SER A 101 16.89 -7.49 -1.68
C SER A 101 16.10 -8.73 -2.10
N GLU A 102 15.35 -8.63 -3.20
CA GLU A 102 14.64 -9.77 -3.77
C GLU A 102 15.59 -10.94 -4.10
N ASP A 103 16.74 -10.65 -4.73
CA ASP A 103 17.78 -11.65 -4.99
C ASP A 103 18.32 -12.29 -3.69
N GLY A 104 18.52 -11.49 -2.64
CA GLY A 104 18.98 -11.97 -1.34
C GLY A 104 17.97 -12.88 -0.64
N LEU A 105 16.69 -12.54 -0.71
CA LEU A 105 15.60 -13.38 -0.20
C LEU A 105 15.50 -14.69 -0.98
N TYR A 106 15.60 -14.66 -2.31
CA TYR A 106 15.60 -15.88 -3.12
C TYR A 106 16.79 -16.78 -2.80
N LEU A 107 17.97 -16.21 -2.58
CA LEU A 107 19.15 -16.99 -2.20
C LEU A 107 18.95 -17.65 -0.82
N ALA A 108 18.51 -16.89 0.18
CA ALA A 108 18.22 -17.41 1.52
C ALA A 108 17.12 -18.50 1.50
N SER A 109 16.14 -18.38 0.59
CA SER A 109 15.14 -19.41 0.36
C SER A 109 15.78 -20.72 -0.11
N TYR A 110 16.71 -20.68 -1.08
CA TYR A 110 17.41 -21.88 -1.56
C TYR A 110 18.39 -22.47 -0.54
N GLU A 111 18.93 -21.65 0.35
CA GLU A 111 19.75 -22.11 1.49
C GLU A 111 18.91 -22.83 2.54
N SER A 112 17.66 -22.43 2.71
CA SER A 112 16.70 -23.08 3.61
C SER A 112 16.12 -24.37 2.99
N GLU A 113 15.78 -24.32 1.71
CA GLU A 113 15.19 -25.42 0.94
C GLU A 113 15.94 -25.59 -0.38
N SER A 114 16.72 -26.66 -0.51
CA SER A 114 17.56 -26.90 -1.68
C SER A 114 16.75 -27.05 -2.97
N PRO A 115 17.28 -26.59 -4.12
CA PRO A 115 16.57 -26.67 -5.40
C PRO A 115 16.25 -28.12 -5.78
N GLU A 116 14.99 -28.40 -6.11
CA GLU A 116 14.49 -29.76 -6.33
C GLU A 116 14.70 -30.25 -7.76
N ASN A 117 14.74 -29.32 -8.72
CA ASN A 117 14.82 -29.61 -10.14
C ASN A 117 15.93 -28.82 -10.84
N GLN A 118 16.20 -29.17 -12.10
CA GLN A 118 17.29 -28.57 -12.87
C GLN A 118 17.09 -27.06 -13.10
N VAL A 119 15.83 -26.63 -13.31
CA VAL A 119 15.50 -25.21 -13.53
C VAL A 119 15.85 -24.37 -12.30
N GLU A 120 15.50 -24.86 -11.11
CA GLU A 120 15.84 -24.21 -9.85
C GLU A 120 17.34 -24.22 -9.57
N LYS A 121 18.03 -25.33 -9.88
CA LYS A 121 19.50 -25.39 -9.77
C LYS A 121 20.18 -24.33 -10.62
N ASP A 122 19.70 -24.12 -11.84
CA ASP A 122 20.26 -23.12 -12.76
C ASP A 122 19.91 -21.70 -12.30
N ARG A 123 18.68 -21.46 -11.81
CA ARG A 123 18.29 -20.18 -11.20
C ARG A 123 19.13 -19.85 -9.98
N TRP A 124 19.35 -20.81 -9.08
CA TRP A 124 20.19 -20.64 -7.90
C TRP A 124 21.64 -20.28 -8.25
N LYS A 125 22.24 -20.96 -9.25
CA LYS A 125 23.59 -20.62 -9.74
C LYS A 125 23.65 -19.20 -10.30
N ALA A 126 22.66 -18.80 -11.10
CA ALA A 126 22.60 -17.45 -11.66
C ALA A 126 22.46 -16.38 -10.56
N LEU A 127 21.59 -16.62 -9.57
CA LEU A 127 21.42 -15.73 -8.41
C LEU A 127 22.71 -15.57 -7.61
N ARG A 128 23.40 -16.66 -7.30
CA ARG A 128 24.70 -16.61 -6.60
C ARG A 128 25.73 -15.78 -7.37
N SER A 129 25.83 -16.00 -8.68
CA SER A 129 26.74 -15.24 -9.54
C SER A 129 26.42 -13.74 -9.53
N ASN A 130 25.13 -13.38 -9.60
CA ASN A 130 24.68 -11.98 -9.62
C ASN A 130 24.89 -11.26 -8.28
N VAL A 131 24.69 -11.95 -7.15
CA VAL A 131 24.90 -11.36 -5.82
C VAL A 131 26.39 -11.20 -5.53
N LEU A 132 27.20 -12.21 -5.85
CA LEU A 132 28.67 -12.18 -5.65
C LEU A 132 29.38 -11.22 -6.60
N GLY A 133 28.84 -10.98 -7.80
CA GLY A 133 29.39 -10.00 -8.74
C GLY A 133 29.05 -8.54 -8.40
N LYS A 134 28.16 -8.31 -7.41
CA LYS A 134 27.74 -6.97 -6.94
C LYS A 134 28.42 -6.55 -5.62
N THR A 135 29.20 -7.44 -5.01
CA THR A 135 30.07 -7.17 -3.84
C THR A 135 31.51 -6.98 -4.29
#